data_AF-A0A4V2AVI2-F1
#
_entry.id   AF-A0A4V2AVI2-F1
#
_cell.length_a   1.000
_cell.length_b   1.000
_cell.length_c   1.000
_cell.angle_alpha   90.00
_cell.angle_beta   90.00
_cell.angle_gamma   90.00
#
_symmetry.space_group_name_H-M   'P 1'
#
loop_
_entity.id
_entity.type
_entity.pdbx_description
1 polymer ?
#
loop_
_entity_poly.entity_id
_entity_poly.type
_entity_poly.pdbx_seq_one_letter_code
_entity_poly.pdbx_strand_id
1 'polypeptide(L)' 'AKAYGVSVDELPAYYAKRTLLNEVIEPDDIAKACFAFVGGLLNKSTGNVLNVDGGVATAFVR' A
#
# COMPACT_ATOMS: atom_id res chain seq x y z
N ALA A 1 15.51 8.97 -5.51
CA ALA A 1 15.85 10.34 -5.95
C ALA A 1 16.83 10.33 -7.13
N LYS A 2 18.10 9.93 -6.91
CA LYS A 2 19.15 10.00 -7.93
C LYS A 2 18.90 9.17 -9.20
N ALA A 3 18.19 8.05 -9.10
CA ALA A 3 17.88 7.16 -10.23
C ALA A 3 16.77 7.68 -11.16
N TYR A 4 15.94 8.62 -10.71
CA TYR A 4 14.76 9.10 -11.46
C TYR A 4 14.77 10.61 -11.73
N GLY A 5 15.84 11.31 -11.32
CA GLY A 5 15.95 12.77 -11.51
C GLY A 5 14.97 13.60 -10.66
N VAL A 6 14.40 13.01 -9.61
CA VAL A 6 13.39 13.64 -8.73
C VAL A 6 13.99 13.86 -7.34
N SER A 7 13.66 14.99 -6.68
CA SER A 7 14.12 15.26 -5.31
C SER A 7 13.55 14.26 -4.30
N VAL A 8 14.14 14.15 -3.10
CA VAL A 8 13.64 13.23 -2.07
C VAL A 8 12.21 13.55 -1.67
N ASP A 9 11.89 14.84 -1.54
CA ASP A 9 10.58 15.33 -1.11
C ASP A 9 9.48 15.04 -2.14
N GLU A 10 9.84 14.89 -3.42
CA GLU A 10 8.92 14.57 -4.51
C GLU A 10 8.77 13.06 -4.75
N LEU A 11 9.60 12.21 -4.13
CA LEU A 11 9.52 10.75 -4.31
C LEU A 11 8.16 10.17 -3.93
N PRO A 12 7.51 10.55 -2.82
CA PRO A 12 6.21 9.99 -2.47
C PRO A 12 5.18 10.20 -3.59
N ALA A 13 5.06 11.43 -4.09
CA ALA A 13 4.16 11.76 -5.19
C ALA A 13 4.55 11.07 -6.51
N TYR A 14 5.85 10.90 -6.76
CA TYR A 14 6.33 10.17 -7.94
C TYR A 14 5.91 8.69 -7.94
N TYR A 15 5.99 8.02 -6.79
CA TYR A 15 5.57 6.62 -6.67
C TYR A 15 4.05 6.49 -6.62
N ALA A 16 3.34 7.39 -5.94
CA ALA A 16 1.88 7.41 -5.88
C ALA A 16 1.25 7.39 -7.28
N LYS A 17 1.75 8.22 -8.21
CA LYS A 17 1.28 8.30 -9.61
C LYS A 17 1.34 7.00 -10.42
N ARG A 18 1.98 5.95 -9.90
CA ARG A 18 2.12 4.64 -10.57
C ARG A 18 1.10 3.61 -10.07
N THR A 19 0.32 3.96 -9.06
CA THR A 19 -0.69 3.10 -8.46
C THR A 19 -2.06 3.53 -8.95
N LEU A 20 -3.06 2.63 -8.90
CA LEU A 20 -4.39 2.95 -9.41
C LEU A 20 -5.10 4.06 -8.61
N LEU A 21 -4.79 4.17 -7.32
CA LEU A 21 -5.38 5.15 -6.41
C LEU A 21 -4.67 6.50 -6.43
N ASN A 22 -3.43 6.57 -6.95
CA ASN A 22 -2.62 7.79 -6.95
C ASN A 22 -2.34 8.38 -5.56
N GLU A 23 -2.40 7.55 -4.52
CA GLU A 23 -2.19 7.95 -3.13
C GLU A 23 -0.79 7.58 -2.64
N VAL A 24 -0.27 8.38 -1.71
CA VAL A 24 0.94 8.04 -0.95
C VAL A 24 0.54 7.07 0.15
N ILE A 25 1.28 5.97 0.28
CA ILE A 25 1.09 4.99 1.35
C ILE A 25 2.05 5.30 2.49
N GLU A 26 1.50 5.53 3.67
CA GLU A 26 2.26 5.81 4.88
C GLU A 26 2.31 4.59 5.82
N PRO A 27 3.24 4.55 6.80
CA PRO A 27 3.29 3.48 7.79
C PRO A 27 1.98 3.30 8.57
N ASP A 28 1.21 4.38 8.75
CA ASP A 28 -0.10 4.33 9.40
C ASP A 28 -1.12 3.51 8.60
N ASP A 29 -1.05 3.52 7.26
CA ASP A 29 -1.93 2.71 6.42
C ASP A 29 -1.64 1.21 6.56
N ILE A 30 -0.36 0.85 6.69
CA ILE A 30 0.06 -0.52 7.02
C ILE A 30 -0.46 -0.92 8.41
N ALA A 31 -0.35 -0.02 9.39
CA ALA A 31 -0.84 -0.27 10.74
C ALA A 31 -2.36 -0.51 10.78
N LYS A 32 -3.15 0.27 10.03
CA LYS A 32 -4.60 0.07 9.88
C LYS A 32 -4.94 -1.31 9.29
N ALA A 33 -4.19 -1.77 8.29
CA ALA A 33 -4.41 -3.11 7.71
C ALA A 33 -4.06 -4.24 8.69
N CYS A 34 -2.95 -4.11 9.42
CA CYS A 34 -2.63 -5.03 10.52
C CYS A 34 -3.74 -5.04 11.57
N PHE A 35 -4.25 -3.87 11.95
CA PHE A 35 -5.37 -3.74 12.89
C PHE A 35 -6.64 -4.43 12.36
N ALA A 36 -6.96 -4.31 11.07
CA ALA A 36 -8.09 -5.01 10.48
C ALA A 36 -7.98 -6.54 10.61
N PHE A 37 -6.78 -7.11 10.46
CA PHE A 37 -6.54 -8.54 10.67
C PHE A 37 -6.71 -8.97 12.13
N VAL A 38 -6.21 -8.19 13.09
CA VAL A 38 -6.20 -8.57 14.51
C VAL A 38 -7.42 -8.07 15.30
N GLY A 39 -8.23 -7.19 14.72
CA GLY A 39 -9.39 -6.54 15.35
C GLY A 39 -10.60 -7.46 15.58
N GLY A 40 -10.47 -8.77 15.36
CA GLY A 40 -11.48 -9.77 15.69
C GLY A 40 -12.61 -9.95 14.66
N LEU A 41 -12.76 -9.03 13.69
CA LEU A 41 -13.81 -9.11 12.66
C LEU A 41 -13.57 -10.20 11.61
N LEU A 42 -12.32 -10.66 11.45
CA LEU A 42 -11.92 -11.67 10.47
C LEU A 42 -11.73 -13.07 11.08
N ASN A 43 -12.41 -13.39 12.17
CA ASN A 43 -12.22 -14.64 12.94
C ASN A 43 -12.51 -15.95 12.17
N LYS A 44 -13.19 -15.87 11.01
CA LYS A 44 -13.46 -17.02 10.12
C LYS A 44 -12.59 -17.02 8.86
N SER A 45 -11.57 -16.17 8.80
CA SER A 45 -10.76 -15.95 7.61
C SER A 45 -9.28 -16.24 7.91
N THR A 46 -8.59 -16.94 7.03
CA THR A 46 -7.15 -17.24 7.16
C THR A 46 -6.49 -17.37 5.79
N GLY A 47 -5.17 -17.14 5.72
CA GLY A 47 -4.39 -17.24 4.49
C GLY A 47 -4.65 -16.12 3.46
N ASN A 48 -5.33 -15.05 3.85
CA ASN A 48 -5.64 -13.94 2.95
C ASN A 48 -4.45 -12.99 2.79
N VAL A 49 -4.39 -12.36 1.62
CA VAL A 49 -3.53 -11.22 1.34
C VAL A 49 -4.40 -9.97 1.30
N LEU A 50 -4.00 -8.93 2.03
CA LEU A 50 -4.60 -7.60 1.95
C LEU A 50 -3.53 -6.64 1.41
N ASN A 51 -3.69 -6.22 0.15
CA ASN A 51 -2.79 -5.25 -0.47
C ASN A 51 -2.98 -3.87 0.16
N VAL A 52 -1.86 -3.22 0.51
CA VAL A 52 -1.81 -1.81 0.96
C VAL A 52 -0.72 -1.11 0.16
N ASP A 53 -0.98 -0.95 -1.14
CA ASP A 53 0.01 -0.52 -2.12
C ASP A 53 -0.52 0.55 -3.09
N GLY A 54 -1.70 1.12 -2.80
CA GLY A 54 -2.35 2.08 -3.69
C GLY A 54 -2.93 1.45 -4.96
N GLY A 55 -2.98 0.11 -5.05
CA GLY A 55 -3.50 -0.60 -6.20
C GLY A 55 -2.42 -0.88 -7.25
N VAL A 56 -1.33 -1.54 -6.88
CA VAL A 56 -0.35 -2.03 -7.85
C VAL A 56 -0.95 -3.23 -8.60
N ALA A 57 -1.45 -2.99 -9.81
CA ALA A 57 -2.23 -3.99 -10.57
C ALA A 57 -1.50 -5.34 -10.77
N THR A 58 -0.18 -5.32 -10.92
CA THR A 58 0.63 -6.53 -11.06
C THR A 58 0.78 -7.34 -9.77
N ALA A 59 0.44 -6.76 -8.62
CA ALA A 59 0.48 -7.38 -7.30
C ALA A 59 -0.88 -7.94 -6.85
N PHE A 60 -1.91 -7.85 -7.69
CA PHE A 60 -3.22 -8.41 -7.39
C PHE A 60 -3.15 -9.94 -7.39
N VAL A 61 -3.55 -10.52 -6.26
CA VAL A 61 -3.71 -11.97 -6.13
C VAL A 61 -4.88 -12.44 -7.00
N ARG A 62 -4.77 -13.63 -7.59
CA ARG A 62 -5.80 -14.27 -8.41
C ARG A 62 -6.48 -15.41 -7.67
#